data_AF-A0A7J6TSA7-F1
#
_entry.id   AF-A0A7J6TSA7-F1
#
_cell.length_a   1.000
_cell.length_b   1.000
_cell.length_c   1.000
_cell.angle_alpha   90.00
_cell.angle_beta   90.00
_cell.angle_gamma   90.00
#
_symmetry.space_group_name_H-M   'P 1'
#
loop_
_entity.id
_entity.type
_entity.pdbx_description
1 polymer ?
#
loop_
_entity_poly.entity_id
_entity_poly.type
_entity_poly.pdbx_seq_one_letter_code
_entity_poly.pdbx_strand_id
1 'polypeptide(L)'
;NMLLGNLSSLAELSTEGKSGAFFYYTSDGQFLLKTVSPREKKLLKRMLPDYYAHISQNSGTSLVCRFFGLHGLRLKHANELTGGQSNARHSKIYFVVMGNMFNANVEMHRRFDLKGSWIGRSTEGFDQPGFDRSVALK
;
A
#
# COMPACT_ATOMS: atom_id res chain seq x y z
N ASN A 1 -19.91 16.43 -0.77
CA ASN A 1 -19.87 15.42 -1.84
C ASN A 1 -18.49 14.75 -1.96
N MET A 2 -18.12 13.96 -0.95
CA MET A 2 -16.96 13.04 -1.01
C MET A 2 -17.31 11.74 -1.76
N LEU A 3 -18.59 11.52 -2.06
CA LEU A 3 -19.15 10.34 -2.73
C LEU A 3 -19.15 10.46 -4.28
N LEU A 4 -18.80 11.64 -4.80
CA LEU A 4 -18.62 11.93 -6.23
C LEU A 4 -17.23 12.54 -6.49
N GLY A 5 -16.27 12.29 -5.59
CA GLY A 5 -14.89 12.66 -5.81
C GLY A 5 -14.38 11.87 -7.01
N ASN A 6 -14.04 12.57 -8.09
CA ASN A 6 -13.47 11.99 -9.29
C ASN A 6 -12.32 11.03 -8.91
N LEU A 7 -12.55 9.72 -9.06
CA LEU A 7 -11.57 8.67 -8.74
C LEU A 7 -10.34 8.74 -9.66
N SER A 8 -10.33 9.64 -10.66
CA SER A 8 -9.11 9.98 -11.41
C SER A 8 -7.96 10.53 -10.55
N SER A 9 -8.20 10.82 -9.27
CA SER A 9 -7.15 11.26 -8.34
C SER A 9 -6.38 10.13 -7.65
N LEU A 10 -6.84 8.88 -7.69
CA LEU A 10 -6.15 7.73 -7.09
C LEU A 10 -6.07 6.58 -8.08
N ALA A 11 -4.85 6.25 -8.53
CA ALA A 11 -4.62 5.07 -9.37
C ALA A 11 -4.59 3.81 -8.48
N GLU A 12 -5.53 2.90 -8.68
CA GLU A 12 -5.54 1.60 -8.02
C GLU A 12 -4.39 0.74 -8.54
N LEU A 13 -3.60 0.20 -7.62
CA LEU A 13 -2.66 -0.85 -7.90
C LEU A 13 -3.23 -2.16 -7.38
N SER A 14 -3.67 -3.00 -8.30
CA SER A 14 -3.93 -4.41 -8.01
C SER A 14 -2.60 -5.07 -7.66
N THR A 15 -2.26 -5.16 -6.37
CA THR A 15 -1.08 -5.94 -5.98
C THR A 15 -1.44 -7.42 -5.91
N GLU A 16 -0.68 -8.24 -6.62
CA GLU A 16 -0.68 -9.70 -6.52
C GLU A 16 -0.01 -10.21 -5.22
N GLY A 17 -0.11 -9.42 -4.14
CA GLY A 17 0.43 -9.77 -2.83
C GLY A 17 -0.45 -10.81 -2.15
N LYS A 18 0.16 -11.85 -1.57
CA LYS A 18 -0.54 -12.90 -0.79
C LYS A 18 -1.46 -12.36 0.32
N SER A 19 -1.28 -11.10 0.74
CA SER A 19 -2.03 -10.47 1.82
C SER A 19 -3.38 -9.87 1.42
N GLY A 20 -3.69 -9.76 0.11
CA GLY A 20 -4.94 -9.13 -0.36
C GLY A 20 -5.07 -7.65 0.06
N ALA A 21 -3.93 -6.97 0.24
CA ALA A 21 -3.92 -5.55 0.59
C ALA A 21 -4.04 -4.71 -0.68
N PHE A 22 -4.90 -3.70 -0.66
CA PHE A 22 -5.02 -2.72 -1.73
C PHE A 22 -3.98 -1.62 -1.58
N PHE A 23 -3.45 -1.18 -2.72
CA PHE A 23 -2.54 -0.06 -2.80
C PHE A 23 -3.11 0.99 -3.76
N TYR A 24 -2.94 2.26 -3.43
CA TYR A 24 -3.33 3.38 -4.27
C TYR A 24 -2.22 4.42 -4.29
N TYR A 25 -1.95 5.01 -5.45
CA TYR A 25 -1.11 6.20 -5.53
C TYR A 25 -1.95 7.46 -5.37
N THR A 26 -1.39 8.50 -4.75
CA THR A 26 -1.92 9.86 -4.90
C THR A 26 -1.77 10.34 -6.35
N SER A 27 -2.58 11.31 -6.76
CA SER A 27 -2.59 11.82 -8.15
C SER A 27 -1.24 12.37 -8.61
N ASP A 28 -0.47 12.91 -7.67
CA ASP A 28 0.89 13.43 -7.87
C ASP A 28 1.99 12.37 -7.69
N GLY A 29 1.60 11.12 -7.43
CA GLY A 29 2.49 9.98 -7.21
C GLY A 29 3.39 10.08 -5.98
N GLN A 30 3.26 11.12 -5.15
CA GLN A 30 4.18 11.34 -4.02
C GLN A 30 3.97 10.33 -2.89
N PHE A 31 2.72 9.87 -2.71
CA PHE A 31 2.33 9.02 -1.61
C PHE A 31 1.60 7.75 -2.08
N LEU A 32 1.65 6.76 -1.21
CA LEU A 32 0.98 5.49 -1.32
C LEU A 32 -0.02 5.35 -0.17
N LEU A 33 -1.24 4.94 -0.48
CA LEU A 33 -2.18 4.42 0.50
C LEU A 33 -2.11 2.91 0.46
N LYS A 34 -1.92 2.28 1.62
CA LYS A 34 -1.96 0.82 1.76
C LYS A 34 -3.02 0.44 2.79
N THR A 35 -3.97 -0.40 2.42
CA THR A 35 -4.90 -0.99 3.39
C THR A 35 -4.15 -1.92 4.33
N VAL A 36 -4.45 -1.84 5.63
CA VAL A 36 -3.82 -2.66 6.67
C VAL A 36 -4.87 -3.39 7.49
N SER A 37 -4.52 -4.59 7.94
CA SER A 37 -5.34 -5.36 8.85
C SER A 37 -5.41 -4.69 10.25
N PRO A 38 -6.42 -5.04 11.08
CA PRO A 38 -6.45 -4.59 12.47
C PRO A 38 -5.19 -5.00 13.27
N ARG A 39 -4.56 -6.13 12.92
CA ARG A 39 -3.32 -6.60 13.54
C ARG A 39 -2.13 -5.71 13.18
N GLU A 40 -1.96 -5.40 11.90
CA GLU A 40 -0.90 -4.49 11.42
C GLU A 40 -1.07 -3.08 11.98
N LYS A 41 -2.31 -2.57 12.05
CA LYS A 41 -2.62 -1.31 12.73
C LYS A 41 -2.13 -1.32 14.20
N LYS A 42 -2.43 -2.38 14.95
CA LYS A 42 -2.00 -2.50 16.35
C LYS A 42 -0.47 -2.60 16.45
N LEU A 43 0.17 -3.32 15.53
CA LEU A 43 1.62 -3.43 15.44
C LEU A 43 2.26 -2.07 15.19
N LEU A 44 1.80 -1.31 14.19
CA LEU A 44 2.32 0.01 13.85
C LEU A 44 2.25 0.97 15.05
N LYS A 45 1.11 0.99 15.77
CA LYS A 45 0.97 1.79 16.99
C LYS A 45 1.97 1.40 18.08
N ARG A 46 2.26 0.10 18.21
CA ARG A 46 3.19 -0.41 19.24
C ARG A 46 4.63 -0.05 18.91
N MET A 47 5.04 -0.10 17.65
CA MET A 47 6.41 0.22 17.21
C MET A 47 6.66 1.73 17.02
N LEU A 48 5.64 2.58 17.19
CA LEU A 48 5.75 4.01 16.85
C LEU A 48 6.88 4.75 17.60
N PRO A 49 7.15 4.50 18.90
CA PRO A 49 8.27 5.13 19.59
C PRO A 49 9.63 4.75 18.99
N ASP A 50 9.87 3.45 18.75
CA ASP A 50 11.13 2.95 18.18
C ASP A 50 11.32 3.44 16.74
N TYR A 51 10.22 3.44 15.97
CA TYR A 51 10.20 4.00 14.63
C TYR A 51 10.60 5.48 14.62
N TYR A 52 10.01 6.28 15.51
CA TYR A 52 10.33 7.70 15.62
C TYR A 52 11.80 7.93 15.99
N ALA A 53 12.31 7.18 16.98
CA ALA A 53 13.72 7.25 17.37
C ALA A 53 14.64 6.92 16.18
N HIS A 54 14.36 5.84 15.45
CA HIS A 54 15.15 5.43 14.29
C HIS A 54 15.15 6.50 13.19
N ILE A 55 13.98 6.99 12.78
CA ILE A 55 13.87 8.00 11.71
C ILE A 55 14.55 9.31 12.12
N SER A 56 14.45 9.70 13.39
CA SER A 56 15.08 10.93 13.90
C SER A 56 16.60 10.83 13.92
N GLN A 57 17.14 9.69 14.38
CA GLN A 57 18.59 9.44 14.44
C GLN A 57 19.21 9.25 13.05
N ASN A 58 18.46 8.72 12.09
CA ASN A 58 18.92 8.38 10.75
C ASN A 58 18.24 9.27 9.68
N SER A 59 18.00 10.53 10.03
CA SER A 59 17.32 11.47 9.13
C SER A 59 18.12 11.63 7.83
N GLY A 60 17.44 11.42 6.71
CA GLY A 60 18.03 11.52 5.37
C GLY A 60 18.72 10.25 4.84
N THR A 61 19.04 9.28 5.71
CA THR A 61 19.74 8.04 5.31
C THR A 61 18.93 6.77 5.54
N SER A 62 17.88 6.82 6.36
CA SER A 62 16.99 5.68 6.61
C SER A 62 16.34 5.15 5.34
N LEU A 63 16.45 3.84 5.13
CA LEU A 63 15.71 3.09 4.09
C LEU A 63 14.34 2.59 4.57
N VAL A 64 14.01 2.79 5.86
CA VAL A 64 12.70 2.44 6.40
C VAL A 64 11.64 3.38 5.81
N CYS A 65 10.52 2.78 5.41
CA CYS A 65 9.36 3.49 4.88
C CYS A 65 8.93 4.67 5.78
N ARG A 66 8.66 5.82 5.15
CA ARG A 66 8.10 6.99 5.85
C ARG A 66 6.58 6.84 5.96
N PHE A 67 6.07 6.75 7.19
CA PHE A 67 4.64 6.77 7.48
C PHE A 67 4.21 8.21 7.78
N PHE A 68 3.20 8.69 7.06
CA PHE A 68 2.63 10.02 7.22
C PHE A 68 1.31 10.00 7.99
N GLY A 69 0.64 8.85 8.04
CA GLY A 69 -0.59 8.71 8.82
C GLY A 69 -1.12 7.29 8.87
N LEU A 70 -1.85 6.99 9.94
CA LEU A 70 -2.64 5.77 10.12
C LEU A 70 -4.09 6.19 10.34
N HIS A 71 -4.97 5.79 9.44
CA HIS A 71 -6.36 6.23 9.39
C HIS A 71 -7.33 5.05 9.47
N GLY A 72 -8.57 5.36 9.87
CA GLY A 72 -9.66 4.39 9.92
C GLY A 72 -10.95 4.99 9.36
N LEU A 73 -11.52 4.35 8.35
CA LEU A 73 -12.80 4.71 7.76
C LEU A 73 -13.87 3.74 8.24
N ARG A 74 -15.00 4.29 8.70
CA ARG A 74 -16.18 3.50 9.06
C ARG A 74 -17.21 3.66 7.96
N LEU A 75 -17.50 2.57 7.26
CA LEU A 75 -18.52 2.57 6.21
C LEU A 75 -19.90 2.43 6.87
N LYS A 76 -20.76 3.42 6.67
CA LYS A 76 -22.11 3.45 7.26
C LYS A 76 -23.12 2.57 6.50
N HIS A 77 -22.93 2.40 5.19
CA HIS A 77 -23.82 1.63 4.29
C HIS A 77 -23.11 0.40 3.70
N ALA A 78 -22.19 -0.22 4.45
CA ALA A 78 -21.43 -1.37 3.95
C ALA A 78 -22.34 -2.51 3.46
N ASN A 79 -23.46 -2.74 4.15
CA ASN A 79 -24.43 -3.78 3.80
C ASN A 79 -25.12 -3.51 2.45
N GLU A 80 -25.35 -2.25 2.06
CA GLU A 80 -25.94 -1.90 0.76
C GLU A 80 -24.94 -2.14 -0.38
N LEU A 81 -23.65 -1.88 -0.15
CA LEU A 81 -22.57 -2.10 -1.10
C LEU A 81 -22.24 -3.58 -1.32
N THR A 82 -22.51 -4.44 -0.34
CA THR A 82 -22.25 -5.89 -0.41
C THR A 82 -23.52 -6.71 -0.66
N GLY A 83 -24.58 -6.11 -1.22
CA GLY A 83 -25.81 -6.83 -1.60
C GLY A 83 -26.57 -7.46 -0.42
N GLY A 84 -26.53 -6.81 0.75
CA GLY A 84 -27.26 -7.25 1.95
C GLY A 84 -26.69 -8.50 2.63
N GLN A 85 -25.60 -9.09 2.13
CA GLN A 85 -25.10 -10.38 2.62
C GLN A 85 -24.29 -10.32 3.93
N SER A 86 -24.00 -9.13 4.45
CA SER A 86 -23.17 -9.01 5.65
C SER A 86 -23.97 -8.62 6.89
N ASN A 87 -23.87 -9.44 7.94
CA ASN A 87 -24.07 -9.04 9.34
C ASN A 87 -22.97 -8.03 9.81
N ALA A 88 -22.40 -7.24 8.90
CA ALA A 88 -21.29 -6.34 9.16
C ALA A 88 -21.79 -5.10 9.88
N ARG A 89 -21.97 -5.23 11.20
CA ARG A 89 -21.88 -4.09 12.12
C ARG A 89 -20.58 -3.33 11.80
N HIS A 90 -20.69 -2.22 11.06
CA HIS A 90 -19.63 -1.23 10.83
C HIS A 90 -18.27 -1.83 10.44
N SER A 91 -18.12 -2.34 9.21
CA SER A 91 -16.80 -2.66 8.70
C SER A 91 -15.92 -1.40 8.70
N LYS A 92 -14.83 -1.47 9.47
CA LYS A 92 -13.80 -0.42 9.52
C LYS A 92 -12.67 -0.82 8.60
N ILE A 93 -12.36 0.04 7.64
CA ILE A 93 -11.17 -0.09 6.81
C ILE A 93 -10.07 0.73 7.47
N TYR A 94 -8.89 0.13 7.65
CA TYR A 94 -7.70 0.84 8.10
C TYR A 94 -6.72 0.96 6.96
N PHE A 95 -6.04 2.08 6.86
CA PHE A 95 -4.99 2.29 5.88
C PHE A 95 -3.89 3.19 6.43
N VAL A 96 -2.71 3.03 5.87
CA VAL A 96 -1.56 3.91 6.11
C VAL A 96 -1.32 4.77 4.89
N VAL A 97 -0.96 6.03 5.12
CA VAL A 97 -0.36 6.91 4.10
C VAL A 97 1.14 6.82 4.28
N MET A 98 1.85 6.51 3.20
CA MET A 98 3.30 6.31 3.22
C MET A 98 3.98 6.92 2.00
N GLY A 99 5.27 7.20 2.09
CA GLY A 99 6.04 7.77 0.99
C GLY A 99 6.17 6.79 -0.18
N ASN A 100 6.02 7.28 -1.42
CA ASN A 100 6.29 6.49 -2.60
C ASN A 100 7.79 6.46 -2.90
N MET A 101 8.43 5.30 -2.75
CA MET A 101 9.85 5.10 -3.09
C MET A 101 10.13 5.17 -4.60
N PHE A 102 9.09 5.00 -5.42
CA PHE A 102 9.16 5.01 -6.89
C PHE A 102 8.75 6.36 -7.48
N ASN A 103 8.67 7.40 -6.65
CA ASN A 103 8.46 8.75 -7.14
C ASN A 103 9.83 9.33 -7.55
N ALA A 104 10.24 9.01 -8.77
CA ALA A 104 11.52 9.43 -9.33
C ALA A 104 11.30 10.20 -10.63
N ASN A 105 12.12 11.22 -10.87
CA ASN A 105 12.13 12.00 -12.12
C ASN A 105 12.77 11.25 -13.29
N VAL A 106 12.99 9.94 -13.15
CA VAL A 106 13.63 9.08 -14.14
C VAL A 106 12.77 7.85 -14.40
N GLU A 107 12.79 7.37 -15.64
CA GLU A 107 12.05 6.17 -16.02
C GLU A 107 12.62 4.93 -15.31
N MET A 108 11.72 4.16 -14.68
CA MET A 108 12.05 2.87 -14.10
C MET A 108 11.85 1.76 -15.13
N HIS A 109 12.95 1.26 -15.68
CA HIS A 109 12.91 0.16 -16.65
C HIS A 109 12.58 -1.20 -16.01
N ARG A 110 12.95 -1.41 -14.74
CA ARG A 110 12.78 -2.67 -14.00
C ARG A 110 12.58 -2.41 -12.50
N ARG A 111 11.87 -3.30 -11.83
CA ARG A 111 11.63 -3.29 -10.37
C ARG A 111 11.91 -4.66 -9.78
N PHE A 112 12.39 -4.71 -8.54
CA PHE A 112 12.72 -5.96 -7.85
C PHE A 112 12.18 -5.96 -6.41
N ASP A 113 11.64 -7.10 -5.95
CA ASP A 113 11.25 -7.36 -4.56
C ASP A 113 12.20 -8.40 -3.93
N LEU A 114 13.34 -7.93 -3.44
CA LEU A 114 14.38 -8.76 -2.85
C LEU A 114 14.07 -9.07 -1.38
N LYS A 115 14.04 -10.37 -1.03
CA LYS A 115 13.83 -10.82 0.37
C LYS A 115 14.94 -11.69 0.94
N GLY A 116 15.94 -12.08 0.15
CA GLY A 116 17.09 -12.89 0.59
C GLY A 116 16.82 -14.38 0.87
N SER A 117 15.59 -14.86 0.71
CA SER A 117 15.25 -16.30 0.77
C SER A 117 15.30 -16.94 -0.62
N TRP A 118 15.34 -18.28 -0.73
CA TRP A 118 15.40 -18.97 -2.04
C TRP A 118 14.04 -19.45 -2.57
N ILE A 119 13.09 -19.76 -1.68
CA ILE A 119 11.78 -20.31 -2.05
C ILE A 119 10.86 -19.19 -2.57
N GLY A 120 10.28 -19.38 -3.75
CA GLY A 120 9.29 -18.46 -4.35
C GLY A 120 9.87 -17.14 -4.84
N ARG A 121 11.10 -17.16 -5.37
CA ARG A 121 11.86 -16.02 -5.93
C ARG A 121 12.08 -16.15 -7.43
N SER A 122 11.01 -16.44 -8.14
CA SER A 122 11.01 -16.45 -9.59
C SER A 122 9.81 -15.67 -10.10
N THR A 123 10.01 -14.97 -11.20
CA THR A 123 8.95 -14.31 -11.96
C THR A 123 8.88 -14.98 -13.33
N GLU A 124 7.73 -15.56 -13.65
CA GLU A 124 7.49 -16.16 -14.96
C GLU A 124 7.06 -15.09 -15.97
N GLY A 125 7.34 -15.32 -17.25
CA GLY A 125 6.80 -14.51 -18.34
C GLY A 125 7.42 -13.12 -18.50
N PHE A 126 8.48 -12.76 -17.76
CA PHE A 126 9.12 -11.44 -17.87
C PHE A 126 9.58 -11.10 -19.30
N ASP A 127 10.10 -12.09 -20.03
CA ASP A 127 10.58 -11.90 -21.41
C ASP A 127 9.46 -11.97 -22.46
N GLN A 128 8.20 -12.18 -22.05
CA GLN A 128 7.07 -12.26 -22.98
C GLN A 128 6.56 -10.88 -23.40
N PRO A 129 6.12 -10.71 -24.67
CA PRO A 129 5.45 -9.50 -25.11
C PRO A 129 4.19 -9.23 -24.27
N GLY A 130 4.02 -8.00 -23.79
CA GLY A 130 2.85 -7.60 -22.98
C GLY A 130 2.98 -7.80 -21.47
N PHE A 131 4.16 -8.24 -20.98
CA PHE A 131 4.42 -8.27 -19.54
C PHE A 131 4.30 -6.86 -18.92
N ASP A 132 3.53 -6.74 -17.83
CA ASP A 132 3.40 -5.49 -17.10
C ASP A 132 4.71 -5.13 -16.40
N ARG A 133 5.41 -4.14 -16.96
CA ARG A 133 6.70 -3.63 -16.43
C ARG A 133 6.57 -2.92 -15.07
N SER A 134 5.35 -2.67 -14.60
CA SER A 134 5.09 -2.14 -13.27
C SER A 134 5.27 -3.19 -12.16
N VAL A 135 5.22 -4.48 -12.51
CA VAL A 135 5.37 -5.61 -11.59
C VAL A 135 6.82 -5.72 -11.11
N ALA A 136 6.98 -5.89 -9.80
CA ALA A 136 8.30 -6.16 -9.21
C ALA A 136 8.70 -7.63 -9.41
N LEU A 137 9.90 -7.83 -9.97
CA LEU A 137 10.52 -9.14 -10.16
C LEU A 137 10.95 -9.72 -8.80
N LYS A 138 10.75 -11.03 -8.58
CA LYS A 138 10.94 -11.69 -7.28
C LYS A 138 12.23 -12.47 -7.17
#